data_AF-A0A3D3L655-F1
#
_entry.id   AF-A0A3D3L655-F1
#
_cell.length_a   1.000
_cell.length_b   1.000
_cell.length_c   1.000
_cell.angle_alpha   90.00
_cell.angle_beta   90.00
_cell.angle_gamma   90.00
#
_symmetry.space_group_name_H-M   'P 1'
#
loop_
_entity.id
_entity.type
_entity.pdbx_description
1 polymer ?
#
loop_
_entity_poly.entity_id
_entity_poly.type
_entity_poly.pdbx_seq_one_letter_code
_entity_poly.pdbx_strand_id
1 'polypeptide(L)'
;MPSYTPSPINTDNVELPPEITALSERLAESIHDVWALERIAQGWKHGPKRDDALKEHPCLVPYDALSESEKVFDRKTASASLKSVLALGYEIKRKPAVIEPGEQRDLTAWQQALEAEAGKANKDGARGWTFDMDDGPEIASLPPGGMNVAREVLRELQDRVFPVWQAEDATALQKQARHARIAAFAIWPGILAVVCAILQLSFHHFGQAWRGVAEMFLMLEFALVMAAVAAVLIGLLSNVHHGWLAHRQRAERLRGLKFRALSWPELWCDFERWKTRLAHEVGELRAVTTKAAHHWAQDSDTVHPELPEVPACVVPEADLKALSALYRVKRLEFQHHYFGRQSVNADRSSWVVNTKLGLVLFFLSVVFVLMHAGHHYLHEAPAGGAAQGHGLPLFDVVTISLAALLPVIGFGFRAWLAAFEAPRSRNLYRAKALALEDYMKRSEEAAGDVGQALAHIAQGEHFFINEHREWCRLQMEAEWFV
;
A
#
# COMPACT_ATOMS: atom_id res chain seq x y z
N MET A 1 -84.35 6.99 -9.95
CA MET A 1 -82.95 6.56 -10.16
C MET A 1 -82.70 5.34 -9.28
N PRO A 2 -82.03 4.28 -9.76
CA PRO A 2 -81.62 3.18 -8.89
C PRO A 2 -80.72 3.72 -7.76
N SER A 3 -80.85 3.16 -6.55
CA SER A 3 -79.99 3.52 -5.43
C SER A 3 -78.55 3.10 -5.73
N TYR A 4 -77.61 4.03 -5.64
CA TYR A 4 -76.19 3.73 -5.80
C TYR A 4 -75.67 3.00 -4.55
N THR A 5 -75.05 1.84 -4.74
CA THR A 5 -74.39 1.08 -3.68
C THR A 5 -72.89 0.98 -4.01
N PRO A 6 -72.01 1.70 -3.30
CA PRO A 6 -70.57 1.63 -3.55
C PRO A 6 -70.01 0.26 -3.17
N SER A 7 -69.04 -0.22 -3.95
CA SER A 7 -68.29 -1.46 -3.68
C SER A 7 -66.78 -1.17 -3.75
N PRO A 8 -66.17 -0.63 -2.68
CA PRO A 8 -64.74 -0.33 -2.67
C PRO A 8 -63.89 -1.62 -2.69
N ILE A 9 -62.64 -1.48 -3.11
CA ILE A 9 -61.65 -2.57 -3.06
C ILE A 9 -61.45 -2.96 -1.58
N ASN A 10 -61.51 -4.26 -1.28
CA ASN A 10 -61.27 -4.75 0.07
C ASN A 10 -59.75 -4.70 0.38
N THR A 11 -59.38 -3.94 1.40
CA THR A 11 -57.99 -3.76 1.86
C THR A 11 -57.76 -4.18 3.31
N ASP A 12 -58.71 -4.88 3.93
CA ASP A 12 -58.68 -5.17 5.38
C ASP A 12 -57.47 -6.03 5.79
N ASN A 13 -57.04 -6.93 4.91
CA ASN A 13 -55.90 -7.83 5.11
C ASN A 13 -54.61 -7.35 4.42
N VAL A 14 -54.56 -6.09 3.99
CA VAL A 14 -53.37 -5.52 3.32
C VAL A 14 -52.62 -4.62 4.29
N GLU A 15 -51.42 -5.05 4.66
CA GLU A 15 -50.47 -4.26 5.43
C GLU A 15 -49.45 -3.60 4.50
N LEU A 16 -49.09 -2.34 4.79
CA LEU A 16 -48.09 -1.62 4.00
C LEU A 16 -46.68 -2.02 4.52
N PRO A 17 -45.78 -2.51 3.66
CA PRO A 17 -44.39 -2.73 4.02
C PRO A 17 -43.70 -1.44 4.53
N PRO A 18 -42.70 -1.54 5.43
CA PRO A 18 -42.03 -0.37 6.02
C PRO A 18 -41.48 0.64 4.99
N GLU A 19 -40.94 0.15 3.87
CA GLU A 19 -40.43 0.98 2.78
C GLU A 19 -41.54 1.81 2.09
N ILE A 20 -42.76 1.29 2.04
CA ILE A 20 -43.94 1.94 1.44
C ILE A 20 -44.63 2.86 2.47
N THR A 21 -44.48 2.60 3.77
CA THR A 21 -44.99 3.48 4.83
C THR A 21 -44.42 4.89 4.71
N ALA A 22 -43.13 5.03 4.42
CA ALA A 22 -42.49 6.34 4.20
C ALA A 22 -43.03 7.04 2.93
N LEU A 23 -43.37 6.29 1.87
CA LEU A 23 -44.01 6.82 0.66
C LEU A 23 -45.42 7.38 0.97
N SER A 24 -46.15 6.78 1.91
CA SER A 24 -47.51 7.21 2.26
C SER A 24 -47.57 8.67 2.73
N GLU A 25 -46.58 9.15 3.47
CA GLU A 25 -46.58 10.54 3.96
C GLU A 25 -46.35 11.54 2.83
N ARG A 26 -45.41 11.24 1.92
CA ARG A 26 -45.14 12.05 0.73
C ARG A 26 -46.32 12.08 -0.23
N LEU A 27 -47.08 10.99 -0.31
CA LEU A 27 -48.30 10.94 -1.10
C LEU A 27 -49.43 11.74 -0.45
N ALA A 28 -49.54 11.74 0.89
CA ALA A 28 -50.51 12.56 1.61
C ALA A 28 -50.26 14.06 1.38
N GLU A 29 -49.01 14.48 1.44
CA GLU A 29 -48.60 15.84 1.07
C GLU A 29 -48.98 16.20 -0.37
N SER A 30 -48.72 15.31 -1.32
CA SER A 30 -49.10 15.51 -2.73
C SER A 30 -50.62 15.63 -2.92
N ILE A 31 -51.41 14.82 -2.21
CA ILE A 31 -52.89 14.90 -2.23
C ILE A 31 -53.36 16.28 -1.74
N HIS A 32 -52.76 16.77 -0.65
CA HIS A 32 -53.04 18.11 -0.12
C HIS A 32 -52.68 19.20 -1.13
N ASP A 33 -51.50 19.13 -1.74
CA ASP A 33 -51.03 20.12 -2.71
C ASP A 33 -51.95 20.17 -3.94
N VAL A 34 -52.41 19.03 -4.43
CA VAL A 34 -53.37 18.96 -5.55
C VAL A 34 -54.70 19.60 -5.16
N TRP A 35 -55.24 19.28 -3.98
CA TRP A 35 -56.45 19.92 -3.46
C TRP A 35 -56.27 21.44 -3.32
N ALA A 36 -55.15 21.89 -2.77
CA ALA A 36 -54.87 23.31 -2.54
C ALA A 36 -54.76 24.05 -3.88
N LEU A 37 -54.06 23.47 -4.87
CA LEU A 37 -53.93 24.01 -6.21
C LEU A 37 -55.29 24.16 -6.91
N GLU A 38 -56.14 23.14 -6.84
CA GLU A 38 -57.51 23.21 -7.39
C GLU A 38 -58.34 24.30 -6.73
N ARG A 39 -58.25 24.45 -5.41
CA ARG A 39 -58.98 25.48 -4.65
C ARG A 39 -58.48 26.88 -4.98
N ILE A 40 -57.16 27.09 -5.04
CA ILE A 40 -56.58 28.37 -5.44
C ILE A 40 -57.02 28.74 -6.87
N ALA A 41 -57.02 27.79 -7.81
CA ALA A 41 -57.51 28.01 -9.16
C ALA A 41 -59.00 28.40 -9.22
N GLN A 42 -59.81 27.91 -8.26
CA GLN A 42 -61.21 28.29 -8.11
C GLN A 42 -61.40 29.65 -7.39
N GLY A 43 -60.32 30.35 -7.04
CA GLY A 43 -60.32 31.64 -6.38
C GLY A 43 -60.42 31.57 -4.85
N TRP A 44 -60.12 30.42 -4.25
CA TRP A 44 -60.02 30.32 -2.79
C TRP A 44 -58.69 30.86 -2.28
N LYS A 45 -58.71 31.42 -1.07
CA LYS A 45 -57.55 31.97 -0.39
C LYS A 45 -57.50 31.49 1.06
N HIS A 46 -56.34 31.61 1.69
CA HIS A 46 -56.20 31.30 3.10
C HIS A 46 -57.05 32.26 3.96
N GLY A 47 -57.74 31.69 4.96
CA GLY A 47 -58.43 32.46 5.99
C GLY A 47 -58.60 31.63 7.27
N PRO A 48 -58.78 32.26 8.44
CA PRO A 48 -58.71 31.58 9.74
C PRO A 48 -59.84 30.56 9.97
N LYS A 49 -60.91 30.63 9.17
CA LYS A 49 -62.04 29.69 9.17
C LYS A 49 -62.52 29.53 7.74
N ARG A 50 -63.26 28.45 7.49
CA ARG A 50 -63.89 28.22 6.19
C ARG A 50 -65.04 29.20 5.99
N ASP A 51 -64.99 29.97 4.91
CA ASP A 51 -66.05 30.88 4.47
C ASP A 51 -66.25 30.72 2.96
N ASP A 52 -67.35 30.06 2.57
CA ASP A 52 -67.62 29.76 1.16
C ASP A 52 -68.03 31.01 0.37
N ALA A 53 -68.54 32.06 1.03
CA ALA A 53 -68.93 33.31 0.38
C ALA A 53 -67.70 34.18 0.05
N LEU A 54 -66.74 34.25 0.98
CA LEU A 54 -65.45 34.93 0.78
C LEU A 54 -64.40 34.04 0.11
N LYS A 55 -64.71 32.77 -0.12
CA LYS A 55 -63.83 31.71 -0.61
C LYS A 55 -62.55 31.59 0.24
N GLU A 56 -62.72 31.45 1.54
CA GLU A 56 -61.63 31.28 2.51
C GLU A 56 -61.59 29.85 3.06
N HIS A 57 -60.40 29.27 3.22
CA HIS A 57 -60.23 27.96 3.86
C HIS A 57 -58.97 27.92 4.74
N PRO A 58 -59.03 27.37 5.98
CA PRO A 58 -57.90 27.35 6.91
C PRO A 58 -56.75 26.46 6.45
N CYS A 59 -57.06 25.34 5.80
CA CYS A 59 -56.03 24.41 5.34
C CYS A 59 -55.29 24.87 4.06
N LEU A 60 -55.54 26.07 3.51
CA LEU A 60 -54.76 26.61 2.38
C LEU A 60 -53.38 27.13 2.82
N VAL A 61 -52.59 26.23 3.40
CA VAL A 61 -51.22 26.40 3.88
C VAL A 61 -50.38 25.19 3.43
N PRO A 62 -49.04 25.26 3.45
CA PRO A 62 -48.20 24.09 3.17
C PRO A 62 -48.54 22.91 4.10
N TYR A 63 -48.42 21.67 3.60
CA TYR A 63 -48.76 20.46 4.36
C TYR A 63 -48.09 20.38 5.73
N ASP A 64 -46.82 20.78 5.84
CA ASP A 64 -46.07 20.79 7.10
C ASP A 64 -46.64 21.73 8.16
N ALA A 65 -47.40 22.74 7.74
CA ALA A 65 -48.06 23.69 8.63
C ALA A 65 -49.45 23.23 9.11
N LEU A 66 -49.98 22.12 8.56
CA LEU A 66 -51.24 21.54 9.02
C LEU A 66 -51.09 20.88 10.39
N SER A 67 -52.17 20.91 11.18
CA SER A 67 -52.26 20.10 12.38
C SER A 67 -52.34 18.60 12.04
N GLU A 68 -51.96 17.75 12.99
CA GLU A 68 -52.06 16.29 12.81
C GLU A 68 -53.50 15.84 12.53
N SER A 69 -54.50 16.51 13.10
CA SER A 69 -55.91 16.22 12.83
C SER A 69 -56.34 16.54 11.39
N GLU A 70 -55.75 17.56 10.77
CA GLU A 70 -56.06 17.95 9.40
C GLU A 70 -55.40 17.00 8.39
N LYS A 71 -54.17 16.53 8.69
CA LYS A 71 -53.44 15.55 7.86
C LYS A 71 -54.10 14.17 7.78
N VAL A 72 -54.99 13.83 8.73
CA VAL A 72 -55.61 12.49 8.80
C VAL A 72 -56.32 12.11 7.51
N PHE A 73 -57.03 13.06 6.88
CA PHE A 73 -57.79 12.78 5.67
C PHE A 73 -56.85 12.40 4.51
N ASP A 74 -55.78 13.17 4.31
CA ASP A 74 -54.82 12.92 3.24
C ASP A 74 -54.05 11.64 3.46
N ARG A 75 -53.61 11.38 4.71
CA ARG A 75 -52.95 10.11 5.08
C ARG A 75 -53.84 8.90 4.87
N LYS A 76 -55.12 9.00 5.26
CA LYS A 76 -56.10 7.92 5.05
C LYS A 76 -56.30 7.67 3.56
N THR A 77 -56.40 8.73 2.77
CA THR A 77 -56.55 8.64 1.31
C THR A 77 -55.31 8.00 0.67
N ALA A 78 -54.12 8.49 0.98
CA ALA A 78 -52.85 7.93 0.52
C ALA A 78 -52.70 6.44 0.88
N SER A 79 -52.94 6.10 2.15
CA SER A 79 -52.86 4.72 2.63
C SER A 79 -53.89 3.81 1.93
N ALA A 80 -55.14 4.27 1.77
CA ALA A 80 -56.17 3.49 1.08
C ALA A 80 -55.82 3.26 -0.40
N SER A 81 -55.28 4.28 -1.09
CA SER A 81 -54.81 4.16 -2.47
C SER A 81 -53.66 3.16 -2.60
N LEU A 82 -52.64 3.24 -1.74
CA LEU A 82 -51.50 2.31 -1.75
C LEU A 82 -51.94 0.88 -1.46
N LYS A 83 -52.79 0.67 -0.44
CA LYS A 83 -53.33 -0.66 -0.14
C LYS A 83 -54.18 -1.22 -1.28
N SER A 84 -54.94 -0.37 -1.98
CA SER A 84 -55.73 -0.80 -3.14
C SER A 84 -54.84 -1.28 -4.29
N VAL A 85 -53.72 -0.60 -4.55
CA VAL A 85 -52.74 -1.02 -5.56
C VAL A 85 -52.16 -2.41 -5.22
N LEU A 86 -51.79 -2.62 -3.95
CA LEU A 86 -51.30 -3.93 -3.48
C LEU A 86 -52.39 -5.01 -3.54
N ALA A 87 -53.63 -4.70 -3.15
CA ALA A 87 -54.78 -5.62 -3.21
C ALA A 87 -55.10 -6.06 -4.66
N LEU A 88 -54.82 -5.21 -5.63
CA LEU A 88 -54.98 -5.50 -7.06
C LEU A 88 -53.82 -6.33 -7.65
N GLY A 89 -52.83 -6.72 -6.83
CA GLY A 89 -51.70 -7.58 -7.24
C GLY A 89 -50.51 -6.84 -7.85
N TYR A 90 -50.46 -5.51 -7.74
CA TYR A 90 -49.31 -4.72 -8.17
C TYR A 90 -48.25 -4.64 -7.08
N GLU A 91 -46.99 -4.63 -7.48
CA GLU A 91 -45.85 -4.44 -6.59
C GLU A 91 -45.28 -3.02 -6.77
N ILE A 92 -45.02 -2.32 -5.66
CA ILE A 92 -44.41 -0.99 -5.66
C ILE A 92 -42.96 -1.13 -5.18
N LYS A 93 -42.00 -0.86 -6.06
CA LYS A 93 -40.57 -0.81 -5.71
C LYS A 93 -40.02 0.59 -5.88
N ARG A 94 -39.25 1.07 -4.89
CA ARG A 94 -38.43 2.26 -5.08
C ARG A 94 -37.34 1.91 -6.08
N LYS A 95 -37.28 2.62 -7.22
CA LYS A 95 -36.12 2.50 -8.11
C LYS A 95 -34.88 2.94 -7.32
N PRO A 96 -33.74 2.22 -7.40
CA PRO A 96 -32.48 2.76 -6.93
C PRO A 96 -32.28 4.13 -7.59
N ALA A 97 -31.74 5.08 -6.83
CA ALA A 97 -31.57 6.45 -7.30
C ALA A 97 -30.85 6.41 -8.65
N VAL A 98 -31.52 6.86 -9.71
CA VAL A 98 -30.90 7.00 -11.02
C VAL A 98 -29.90 8.13 -10.87
N ILE A 99 -28.61 7.81 -10.96
CA ILE A 99 -27.52 8.78 -11.03
C ILE A 99 -27.82 9.69 -12.22
N GLU A 100 -27.96 10.99 -11.98
CA GLU A 100 -28.19 12.01 -13.01
C GLU A 100 -27.05 11.92 -14.05
N PRO A 101 -27.32 12.02 -15.38
CA PRO A 101 -26.32 11.85 -16.44
C PRO A 101 -25.08 12.75 -16.35
N GLY A 102 -25.12 13.84 -15.58
CA GLY A 102 -23.98 14.72 -15.29
C GLY A 102 -22.94 14.09 -14.36
N GLU A 103 -23.35 13.37 -13.32
CA GLU A 103 -22.47 12.84 -12.28
C GLU A 103 -21.57 11.70 -12.80
N GLN A 104 -22.09 10.89 -13.74
CA GLN A 104 -21.32 9.83 -14.43
C GLN A 104 -20.21 10.39 -15.33
N ARG A 105 -20.43 11.55 -15.97
CA ARG A 105 -19.47 12.21 -16.87
C ARG A 105 -18.30 12.81 -16.08
N ASP A 106 -18.58 13.36 -14.90
CA ASP A 106 -17.58 13.97 -14.02
C ASP A 106 -16.67 12.93 -13.35
N LEU A 107 -17.22 11.78 -12.93
CA LEU A 107 -16.45 10.64 -12.40
C LEU A 107 -15.47 10.07 -13.42
N THR A 108 -15.90 9.89 -14.67
CA THR A 108 -15.06 9.30 -15.73
C THR A 108 -13.87 10.19 -16.05
N ALA A 109 -14.08 11.51 -16.14
CA ALA A 109 -13.00 12.48 -16.38
C ALA A 109 -12.00 12.50 -15.22
N TRP A 110 -12.48 12.43 -13.99
CA TRP A 110 -11.62 12.38 -12.80
C TRP A 110 -10.80 11.08 -12.73
N GLN A 111 -11.41 9.93 -13.03
CA GLN A 111 -10.70 8.64 -13.10
C GLN A 111 -9.60 8.65 -14.16
N GLN A 112 -9.87 9.19 -15.35
CA GLN A 112 -8.85 9.35 -16.40
C GLN A 112 -7.69 10.26 -15.96
N ALA A 113 -7.98 11.33 -15.22
CA ALA A 113 -6.95 12.20 -14.66
C ALA A 113 -6.10 11.47 -13.61
N LEU A 114 -6.72 10.67 -12.75
CA LEU A 114 -6.03 9.85 -11.74
C LEU A 114 -5.10 8.82 -12.39
N GLU A 115 -5.55 8.11 -13.43
CA GLU A 115 -4.75 7.15 -14.19
C GLU A 115 -3.57 7.84 -14.92
N ALA A 116 -3.81 9.02 -15.49
CA ALA A 116 -2.77 9.81 -16.14
C ALA A 116 -1.68 10.25 -15.14
N GLU A 117 -2.07 10.66 -13.93
CA GLU A 117 -1.11 11.00 -12.85
C GLU A 117 -0.34 9.78 -12.36
N ALA A 118 -0.99 8.62 -12.21
CA ALA A 118 -0.31 7.37 -11.89
C ALA A 118 0.77 7.03 -12.93
N GLY A 119 0.46 7.19 -14.22
CA GLY A 119 1.40 7.03 -15.32
C GLY A 119 2.62 7.96 -15.23
N LYS A 120 2.47 9.18 -14.69
CA LYS A 120 3.57 10.12 -14.44
C LYS A 120 4.39 9.75 -13.22
N ALA A 121 3.74 9.41 -12.09
CA ALA A 121 4.42 8.94 -10.87
C ALA A 121 5.29 7.71 -11.15
N ASN A 122 4.83 6.86 -12.06
CA ASN A 122 5.51 5.67 -12.54
C ASN A 122 6.79 5.93 -13.38
N LYS A 123 7.06 7.19 -13.78
CA LYS A 123 8.24 7.57 -14.58
C LYS A 123 9.19 8.52 -13.83
N ASP A 124 9.16 8.51 -12.50
CA ASP A 124 9.88 9.46 -11.63
C ASP A 124 9.35 10.91 -11.71
N GLY A 125 8.04 11.07 -11.95
CA GLY A 125 7.36 12.36 -11.90
C GLY A 125 7.38 13.01 -10.49
N ALA A 126 6.92 14.26 -10.38
CA ALA A 126 7.05 15.10 -9.19
C ALA A 126 6.55 14.48 -7.86
N ARG A 127 5.56 13.57 -7.90
CA ARG A 127 5.01 12.87 -6.73
C ARG A 127 5.60 11.47 -6.50
N GLY A 128 6.42 10.98 -7.45
CA GLY A 128 7.22 9.74 -7.39
C GLY A 128 6.70 8.67 -6.41
N TRP A 129 7.41 8.51 -5.30
CA TRP A 129 7.19 7.48 -4.26
C TRP A 129 6.13 7.85 -3.21
N THR A 130 5.60 9.07 -3.21
CA THR A 130 4.54 9.52 -2.29
C THR A 130 3.15 9.45 -2.93
N PHE A 131 3.04 9.08 -4.20
CA PHE A 131 1.79 9.12 -4.97
C PHE A 131 0.66 8.35 -4.28
N ASP A 132 0.94 7.18 -3.72
CA ASP A 132 -0.05 6.35 -3.02
C ASP A 132 -0.51 6.96 -1.70
N MET A 133 0.29 7.82 -1.06
CA MET A 133 0.05 8.34 0.28
C MET A 133 -0.43 9.80 0.30
N ASP A 134 0.09 10.65 -0.56
CA ASP A 134 -0.36 12.04 -0.73
C ASP A 134 -1.65 12.06 -1.54
N ASP A 135 -2.76 12.56 -1.01
CA ASP A 135 -4.06 12.71 -1.69
C ASP A 135 -4.38 14.16 -2.06
N GLY A 136 -3.48 15.12 -1.80
CA GLY A 136 -3.74 16.55 -1.99
C GLY A 136 -4.29 16.90 -3.39
N PRO A 137 -3.67 16.43 -4.48
CA PRO A 137 -4.18 16.65 -5.84
C PRO A 137 -5.53 15.99 -6.14
N GLU A 138 -5.79 14.80 -5.58
CA GLU A 138 -7.07 14.11 -5.75
C GLU A 138 -8.20 14.83 -5.00
N ILE A 139 -7.94 15.33 -3.79
CA ILE A 139 -8.87 16.16 -3.02
C ILE A 139 -9.24 17.43 -3.78
N ALA A 140 -8.25 18.08 -4.40
CA ALA A 140 -8.43 19.33 -5.14
C ALA A 140 -9.16 19.14 -6.48
N SER A 141 -9.06 17.95 -7.09
CA SER A 141 -9.63 17.65 -8.41
C SER A 141 -11.00 16.96 -8.37
N LEU A 142 -11.43 16.45 -7.21
CA LEU A 142 -12.73 15.80 -7.05
C LEU A 142 -13.90 16.76 -7.40
N PRO A 143 -14.79 16.40 -8.36
CA PRO A 143 -15.88 17.25 -8.83
C PRO A 143 -16.81 17.74 -7.69
N PRO A 144 -17.15 19.05 -7.64
CA PRO A 144 -18.09 19.56 -6.64
C PRO A 144 -19.52 19.07 -6.91
N GLY A 145 -20.31 18.81 -5.86
CA GLY A 145 -21.73 18.44 -5.99
C GLY A 145 -22.04 16.94 -6.07
N GLY A 146 -21.03 16.09 -6.05
CA GLY A 146 -21.10 14.65 -5.82
C GLY A 146 -19.85 14.19 -5.04
N MET A 147 -19.83 12.96 -4.53
CA MET A 147 -18.68 12.37 -3.84
C MET A 147 -18.22 13.08 -2.55
N ASN A 148 -19.18 13.54 -1.73
CA ASN A 148 -18.84 14.25 -0.49
C ASN A 148 -18.15 13.34 0.53
N VAL A 149 -18.54 12.07 0.61
CA VAL A 149 -17.93 11.10 1.54
C VAL A 149 -16.50 10.83 1.13
N ALA A 150 -16.23 10.56 -0.15
CA ALA A 150 -14.88 10.31 -0.66
C ALA A 150 -13.97 11.52 -0.41
N ARG A 151 -14.47 12.74 -0.63
CA ARG A 151 -13.71 13.97 -0.36
C ARG A 151 -13.36 14.12 1.13
N GLU A 152 -14.31 13.86 2.03
CA GLU A 152 -14.07 13.94 3.48
C GLU A 152 -13.13 12.83 3.96
N VAL A 153 -13.32 11.60 3.49
CA VAL A 153 -12.42 10.47 3.77
C VAL A 153 -10.99 10.80 3.37
N LEU A 154 -10.77 11.29 2.15
CA LEU A 154 -9.43 11.66 1.69
C LEU A 154 -8.81 12.78 2.53
N ARG A 155 -9.59 13.77 2.95
CA ARG A 155 -9.11 14.83 3.85
C ARG A 155 -8.69 14.26 5.20
N GLU A 156 -9.49 13.41 5.81
CA GLU A 156 -9.15 12.79 7.10
C GLU A 156 -7.90 11.90 7.00
N LEU A 157 -7.74 11.16 5.89
CA LEU A 157 -6.53 10.37 5.63
C LEU A 157 -5.30 11.26 5.41
N GLN A 158 -5.45 12.34 4.64
CA GLN A 158 -4.40 13.32 4.37
C GLN A 158 -3.97 14.04 5.66
N ASP A 159 -4.90 14.38 6.54
CA ASP A 159 -4.60 15.15 7.74
C ASP A 159 -4.05 14.28 8.88
N ARG A 160 -4.53 13.03 9.01
CA ARG A 160 -4.18 12.15 10.14
C ARG A 160 -3.11 11.12 9.83
N VAL A 161 -3.11 10.55 8.63
CA VAL A 161 -2.22 9.43 8.28
C VAL A 161 -0.97 9.92 7.57
N PHE A 162 -1.12 10.75 6.54
CA PHE A 162 -0.01 11.20 5.70
C PHE A 162 1.16 11.86 6.47
N PRO A 163 0.96 12.84 7.38
CA PRO A 163 2.09 13.48 8.07
C PRO A 163 2.83 12.53 9.01
N VAL A 164 2.10 11.61 9.64
CA VAL A 164 2.70 10.58 10.51
C VAL A 164 3.51 9.60 9.66
N TRP A 165 2.93 9.12 8.56
CA TRP A 165 3.61 8.23 7.62
C TRP A 165 4.88 8.88 7.07
N GLN A 166 4.81 10.14 6.61
CA GLN A 166 5.92 10.86 6.01
C GLN A 166 7.10 11.01 6.99
N ALA A 167 6.82 11.32 8.26
CA ALA A 167 7.84 11.44 9.30
C ALA A 167 8.52 10.10 9.61
N GLU A 168 7.73 9.02 9.73
CA GLU A 168 8.25 7.67 10.00
C GLU A 168 9.04 7.12 8.81
N ASP A 169 8.56 7.30 7.58
CA ASP A 169 9.23 6.83 6.36
C ASP A 169 10.56 7.58 6.11
N ALA A 170 10.58 8.90 6.27
CA ALA A 170 11.81 9.69 6.17
C ALA A 170 12.85 9.26 7.22
N THR A 171 12.42 8.99 8.45
CA THR A 171 13.29 8.50 9.51
C THR A 171 13.83 7.10 9.20
N ALA A 172 12.97 6.21 8.67
CA ALA A 172 13.36 4.88 8.25
C ALA A 172 14.45 4.92 7.15
N LEU A 173 14.23 5.71 6.09
CA LEU A 173 15.17 5.86 4.98
C LEU A 173 16.51 6.46 5.43
N GLN A 174 16.49 7.46 6.31
CA GLN A 174 17.73 8.05 6.85
C GLN A 174 18.53 7.03 7.66
N LYS A 175 17.86 6.25 8.53
CA LYS A 175 18.51 5.22 9.34
C LYS A 175 19.02 4.06 8.48
N GLN A 176 18.24 3.62 7.50
CA GLN A 176 18.65 2.59 6.53
C GLN A 176 19.89 3.03 5.73
N ALA A 177 19.91 4.27 5.22
CA ALA A 177 21.06 4.82 4.51
C ALA A 177 22.31 4.97 5.40
N ARG A 178 22.13 5.23 6.70
CA ARG A 178 23.24 5.23 7.67
C ARG A 178 23.76 3.82 7.91
N HIS A 179 22.88 2.85 8.13
CA HIS A 179 23.25 1.45 8.32
C HIS A 179 23.98 0.89 7.10
N ALA A 180 23.43 1.11 5.90
CA ALA A 180 24.05 0.74 4.62
C ALA A 180 25.48 1.28 4.47
N ARG A 181 25.72 2.54 4.84
CA ARG A 181 27.06 3.13 4.82
C ARG A 181 28.00 2.46 5.82
N ILE A 182 27.56 2.23 7.06
CA ILE A 182 28.39 1.57 8.08
C ILE A 182 28.75 0.14 7.65
N ALA A 183 27.79 -0.63 7.16
CA ALA A 183 28.02 -1.98 6.63
C ALA A 183 29.02 -1.96 5.45
N ALA A 184 28.87 -1.00 4.54
CA ALA A 184 29.81 -0.80 3.44
C ALA A 184 31.25 -0.49 3.92
N PHE A 185 31.38 0.37 4.92
CA PHE A 185 32.66 0.71 5.56
C PHE A 185 33.24 -0.41 6.44
N ALA A 186 32.45 -1.40 6.84
CA ALA A 186 32.96 -2.59 7.52
C ALA A 186 33.47 -3.63 6.50
N ILE A 187 32.72 -3.86 5.43
CA ILE A 187 32.98 -4.92 4.45
C ILE A 187 34.21 -4.58 3.58
N TRP A 188 34.25 -3.41 2.93
CA TRP A 188 35.30 -3.11 1.95
C TRP A 188 36.70 -2.95 2.54
N PRO A 189 36.90 -2.21 3.65
CA PRO A 189 38.22 -2.15 4.29
C PRO A 189 38.71 -3.50 4.78
N GLY A 190 37.82 -4.37 5.29
CA GLY A 190 38.19 -5.73 5.68
C GLY A 190 38.69 -6.56 4.48
N ILE A 191 37.99 -6.53 3.36
CA ILE A 191 38.42 -7.22 2.12
C ILE A 191 39.76 -6.64 1.62
N LEU A 192 39.86 -5.31 1.57
CA LEU A 192 41.05 -4.64 1.05
C LEU A 192 42.27 -4.85 1.96
N ALA A 193 42.08 -4.96 3.28
CA ALA A 193 43.14 -5.31 4.22
C ALA A 193 43.72 -6.70 3.91
N VAL A 194 42.86 -7.71 3.70
CA VAL A 194 43.32 -9.07 3.32
C VAL A 194 44.03 -9.05 1.97
N VAL A 195 43.54 -8.29 1.01
CA VAL A 195 44.23 -8.09 -0.28
C VAL A 195 45.61 -7.46 -0.09
N CYS A 196 45.73 -6.43 0.76
CA CYS A 196 47.01 -5.78 1.05
C CYS A 196 47.98 -6.74 1.75
N ALA A 197 47.49 -7.55 2.70
CA ALA A 197 48.31 -8.56 3.39
C ALA A 197 48.89 -9.60 2.42
N ILE A 198 48.07 -10.07 1.47
CA ILE A 198 48.53 -10.99 0.42
C ILE A 198 49.58 -10.30 -0.45
N LEU A 199 49.30 -9.09 -0.94
CA LEU A 199 50.23 -8.34 -1.80
C LEU A 199 51.55 -8.04 -1.07
N GLN A 200 51.51 -7.67 0.21
CA GLN A 200 52.71 -7.44 1.03
C GLN A 200 53.62 -8.68 1.04
N LEU A 201 53.05 -9.86 1.31
CA LEU A 201 53.80 -11.12 1.34
C LEU A 201 54.40 -11.44 -0.04
N SER A 202 53.64 -11.19 -1.11
CA SER A 202 54.09 -11.38 -2.49
C SER A 202 55.26 -10.46 -2.84
N PHE A 203 55.15 -9.16 -2.55
CA PHE A 203 56.18 -8.18 -2.89
C PHE A 203 57.46 -8.33 -2.08
N HIS A 204 57.38 -8.87 -0.85
CA HIS A 204 58.56 -9.17 -0.04
C HIS A 204 59.50 -10.18 -0.73
N HIS A 205 58.97 -11.05 -1.61
CA HIS A 205 59.75 -12.07 -2.31
C HIS A 205 60.48 -11.54 -3.57
N PHE A 206 60.13 -10.35 -4.10
CA PHE A 206 60.77 -9.78 -5.30
C PHE A 206 62.12 -9.09 -5.05
N GLY A 207 62.68 -9.23 -3.84
CA GLY A 207 64.01 -8.72 -3.48
C GLY A 207 64.03 -7.27 -2.97
N GLN A 208 65.23 -6.72 -2.75
CA GLN A 208 65.39 -5.43 -2.05
C GLN A 208 64.71 -4.24 -2.76
N ALA A 209 64.63 -4.25 -4.09
CA ALA A 209 64.04 -3.16 -4.87
C ALA A 209 62.54 -2.95 -4.59
N TRP A 210 61.83 -3.99 -4.14
CA TRP A 210 60.39 -3.96 -3.88
C TRP A 210 60.04 -3.84 -2.39
N ARG A 211 61.03 -3.72 -1.50
CA ARG A 211 60.78 -3.57 -0.05
C ARG A 211 59.93 -2.34 0.28
N GLY A 212 60.18 -1.20 -0.37
CA GLY A 212 59.38 0.01 -0.16
C GLY A 212 57.91 -0.17 -0.56
N VAL A 213 57.64 -0.98 -1.60
CA VAL A 213 56.26 -1.31 -2.02
C VAL A 213 55.60 -2.25 -1.01
N ALA A 214 56.33 -3.24 -0.49
CA ALA A 214 55.83 -4.12 0.57
C ALA A 214 55.53 -3.35 1.88
N GLU A 215 56.39 -2.41 2.27
CA GLU A 215 56.17 -1.53 3.42
C GLU A 215 54.97 -0.61 3.23
N MET A 216 54.74 -0.10 2.01
CA MET A 216 53.54 0.66 1.67
C MET A 216 52.26 -0.17 1.86
N PHE A 217 52.24 -1.43 1.39
CA PHE A 217 51.10 -2.33 1.60
C PHE A 217 50.88 -2.67 3.08
N LEU A 218 51.94 -2.81 3.88
CA LEU A 218 51.84 -3.00 5.33
C LEU A 218 51.18 -1.79 6.02
N MET A 219 51.59 -0.57 5.67
CA MET A 219 50.96 0.65 6.20
C MET A 219 49.48 0.73 5.80
N LEU A 220 49.17 0.38 4.56
CA LEU A 220 47.80 0.37 4.05
C LEU A 220 46.94 -0.71 4.71
N GLU A 221 47.46 -1.93 4.88
CA GLU A 221 46.81 -3.01 5.62
C GLU A 221 46.46 -2.55 7.03
N PHE A 222 47.44 -2.02 7.78
CA PHE A 222 47.22 -1.54 9.14
C PHE A 222 46.12 -0.47 9.19
N ALA A 223 46.18 0.52 8.29
CA ALA A 223 45.16 1.56 8.20
C ALA A 223 43.76 1.00 7.91
N LEU A 224 43.65 0.02 7.01
CA LEU A 224 42.39 -0.61 6.62
C LEU A 224 41.82 -1.51 7.72
N VAL A 225 42.68 -2.26 8.43
CA VAL A 225 42.29 -3.04 9.61
C VAL A 225 41.73 -2.12 10.69
N MET A 226 42.44 -1.02 10.99
CA MET A 226 41.97 -0.04 11.96
C MET A 226 40.64 0.59 11.54
N ALA A 227 40.46 0.89 10.25
CA ALA A 227 39.19 1.40 9.72
C ALA A 227 38.05 0.37 9.84
N ALA A 228 38.30 -0.90 9.52
CA ALA A 228 37.33 -1.98 9.64
C ALA A 228 36.93 -2.21 11.10
N VAL A 229 37.89 -2.28 12.01
CA VAL A 229 37.66 -2.44 13.46
C VAL A 229 36.87 -1.24 14.00
N ALA A 230 37.24 -0.01 13.62
CA ALA A 230 36.50 1.18 14.03
C ALA A 230 35.05 1.15 13.51
N ALA A 231 34.82 0.72 12.26
CA ALA A 231 33.47 0.59 11.70
C ALA A 231 32.62 -0.44 12.46
N VAL A 232 33.19 -1.60 12.81
CA VAL A 232 32.52 -2.63 13.61
C VAL A 232 32.23 -2.13 15.02
N LEU A 233 33.20 -1.50 15.70
CA LEU A 233 33.00 -0.94 17.04
C LEU A 233 31.94 0.16 17.04
N ILE A 234 31.93 1.04 16.04
CA ILE A 234 30.87 2.04 15.87
C ILE A 234 29.53 1.33 15.68
N GLY A 235 29.45 0.29 14.85
CA GLY A 235 28.26 -0.53 14.67
C GLY A 235 27.72 -1.06 16.00
N LEU A 236 28.56 -1.76 16.77
CA LEU A 236 28.22 -2.38 18.06
C LEU A 236 27.83 -1.34 19.11
N LEU A 237 28.62 -0.28 19.27
CA LEU A 237 28.41 0.74 20.32
C LEU A 237 27.21 1.65 20.02
N SER A 238 26.90 1.89 18.75
CA SER A 238 25.87 2.85 18.39
C SER A 238 24.45 2.29 18.48
N ASN A 239 24.27 0.98 18.75
CA ASN A 239 22.96 0.31 18.77
C ASN A 239 22.09 0.68 17.54
N VAL A 240 22.73 1.00 16.41
CA VAL A 240 22.07 1.56 15.22
C VAL A 240 21.07 0.56 14.61
N HIS A 241 21.15 -0.71 14.99
CA HIS A 241 20.24 -1.78 14.61
C HIS A 241 18.80 -1.60 15.13
N HIS A 242 18.58 -1.00 16.30
CA HIS A 242 17.30 -1.13 16.99
C HIS A 242 16.19 -0.14 16.58
N GLY A 243 16.26 0.49 15.42
CA GLY A 243 15.28 1.54 15.09
C GLY A 243 14.75 1.56 13.67
N TRP A 244 15.56 1.24 12.69
CA TRP A 244 15.18 1.49 11.29
C TRP A 244 14.03 0.58 10.84
N LEU A 245 14.05 -0.70 11.22
CA LEU A 245 12.99 -1.67 10.91
C LEU A 245 11.67 -1.29 11.58
N ALA A 246 11.72 -0.79 12.82
CA ALA A 246 10.53 -0.32 13.53
C ALA A 246 9.88 0.87 12.83
N HIS A 247 10.67 1.89 12.45
CA HIS A 247 10.16 3.02 11.66
C HIS A 247 9.61 2.57 10.30
N ARG A 248 10.30 1.62 9.63
CA ARG A 248 9.83 1.10 8.35
C ARG A 248 8.50 0.36 8.49
N GLN A 249 8.35 -0.46 9.53
CA GLN A 249 7.11 -1.16 9.80
C GLN A 249 5.97 -0.20 10.14
N ARG A 250 6.22 0.85 10.93
CA ARG A 250 5.22 1.89 11.19
C ARG A 250 4.77 2.54 9.88
N ALA A 251 5.72 2.93 9.02
CA ALA A 251 5.40 3.51 7.72
C ALA A 251 4.56 2.57 6.84
N GLU A 252 4.96 1.30 6.69
CA GLU A 252 4.20 0.33 5.88
C GLU A 252 2.83 0.01 6.46
N ARG A 253 2.70 -0.09 7.79
CA ARG A 253 1.41 -0.30 8.46
C ARG A 253 0.50 0.93 8.39
N LEU A 254 1.05 2.15 8.40
CA LEU A 254 0.29 3.39 8.17
C LEU A 254 -0.18 3.47 6.71
N ARG A 255 0.67 3.07 5.76
CA ARG A 255 0.27 2.92 4.36
C ARG A 255 -0.86 1.91 4.20
N GLY A 256 -0.75 0.74 4.84
CA GLY A 256 -1.82 -0.26 4.83
C GLY A 256 -3.09 0.22 5.55
N LEU A 257 -2.95 0.93 6.67
CA LEU A 257 -4.07 1.51 7.41
C LEU A 257 -4.90 2.48 6.54
N LYS A 258 -4.23 3.32 5.74
CA LYS A 258 -4.91 4.26 4.82
C LYS A 258 -5.94 3.56 3.95
N PHE A 259 -5.54 2.48 3.30
CA PHE A 259 -6.40 1.75 2.36
C PHE A 259 -7.34 0.78 3.06
N ARG A 260 -6.88 0.11 4.13
CA ARG A 260 -7.71 -0.79 4.94
C ARG A 260 -8.87 -0.04 5.59
N ALA A 261 -8.69 1.22 5.97
CA ALA A 261 -9.77 2.03 6.51
C ALA A 261 -10.92 2.24 5.51
N LEU A 262 -10.67 2.11 4.21
CA LEU A 262 -11.70 2.22 3.17
C LEU A 262 -12.65 1.02 3.16
N SER A 263 -12.24 -0.13 3.71
CA SER A 263 -13.08 -1.33 3.79
C SER A 263 -13.96 -1.38 5.04
N TRP A 264 -13.79 -0.45 5.99
CA TRP A 264 -14.52 -0.46 7.25
C TRP A 264 -15.99 -0.03 7.07
N PRO A 265 -16.97 -0.81 7.54
CA PRO A 265 -18.39 -0.50 7.35
C PRO A 265 -18.80 0.81 8.03
N GLU A 266 -18.14 1.20 9.12
CA GLU A 266 -18.39 2.46 9.83
C GLU A 266 -18.14 3.68 8.94
N LEU A 267 -17.28 3.59 7.92
CA LEU A 267 -17.03 4.69 6.98
C LEU A 267 -18.33 5.24 6.39
N TRP A 268 -19.27 4.34 6.11
CA TRP A 268 -20.52 4.65 5.41
C TRP A 268 -21.65 5.04 6.36
N CYS A 269 -21.79 4.32 7.48
CA CYS A 269 -22.96 4.46 8.34
C CYS A 269 -22.71 5.29 9.61
N ASP A 270 -21.45 5.43 10.04
CA ASP A 270 -21.07 6.12 11.27
C ASP A 270 -19.67 6.75 11.10
N PHE A 271 -19.62 7.85 10.34
CA PHE A 271 -18.36 8.49 9.96
C PHE A 271 -17.57 9.01 11.17
N GLU A 272 -18.23 9.41 12.26
CA GLU A 272 -17.54 9.82 13.50
C GLU A 272 -16.86 8.64 14.19
N ARG A 273 -17.51 7.47 14.24
CA ARG A 273 -16.88 6.25 14.73
C ARG A 273 -15.72 5.83 13.84
N TRP A 274 -15.85 5.95 12.52
CA TRP A 274 -14.75 5.70 11.58
C TRP A 274 -13.54 6.62 11.87
N LYS A 275 -13.75 7.94 12.02
CA LYS A 275 -12.69 8.90 12.39
C LYS A 275 -12.04 8.56 13.72
N THR A 276 -12.84 8.19 14.72
CA THR A 276 -12.36 7.81 16.05
C THR A 276 -11.48 6.56 15.98
N ARG A 277 -11.93 5.54 15.25
CA ARG A 277 -11.15 4.31 15.01
C ARG A 277 -9.85 4.59 14.27
N LEU A 278 -9.90 5.39 13.20
CA LEU A 278 -8.72 5.79 12.44
C LEU A 278 -7.68 6.49 13.34
N ALA A 279 -8.12 7.47 14.14
CA ALA A 279 -7.24 8.20 15.05
C ALA A 279 -6.62 7.29 16.11
N HIS A 280 -7.40 6.34 16.65
CA HIS A 280 -6.90 5.35 17.60
C HIS A 280 -5.83 4.45 16.97
N GLU A 281 -6.08 3.89 15.78
CA GLU A 281 -5.13 3.03 15.06
C GLU A 281 -3.85 3.77 14.68
N VAL A 282 -3.94 5.03 14.25
CA VAL A 282 -2.75 5.88 14.04
C VAL A 282 -1.96 6.06 15.35
N GLY A 283 -2.64 6.28 16.47
CA GLY A 283 -2.01 6.39 17.80
C GLY A 283 -1.25 5.12 18.20
N GLU A 284 -1.90 3.97 18.06
CA GLU A 284 -1.31 2.66 18.34
C GLU A 284 -0.08 2.39 17.46
N LEU A 285 -0.16 2.69 16.16
CA LEU A 285 0.97 2.52 15.25
C LEU A 285 2.15 3.41 15.61
N ARG A 286 1.93 4.64 16.08
CA ARG A 286 3.02 5.52 16.55
C ARG A 286 3.71 4.97 17.80
N ALA A 287 2.99 4.23 18.65
CA ALA A 287 3.51 3.65 19.88
C ALA A 287 4.30 2.35 19.67
N VAL A 288 4.27 1.74 18.47
CA VAL A 288 4.94 0.46 18.17
C VAL A 288 6.43 0.54 18.48
N THR A 289 6.89 -0.16 19.51
CA THR A 289 8.30 -0.25 19.86
C THR A 289 9.05 -1.20 18.94
N THR A 290 10.39 -1.11 18.93
CA THR A 290 11.24 -2.06 18.20
C THR A 290 11.00 -3.51 18.63
N LYS A 291 10.81 -3.76 19.93
CA LYS A 291 10.52 -5.10 20.43
C LYS A 291 9.17 -5.62 19.91
N ALA A 292 8.15 -4.77 19.93
CA ALA A 292 6.84 -5.11 19.37
C ALA A 292 6.91 -5.37 17.86
N ALA A 293 7.74 -4.59 17.15
CA ALA A 293 7.97 -4.76 15.72
C ALA A 293 8.54 -6.14 15.36
N HIS A 294 9.58 -6.55 16.09
CA HIS A 294 10.22 -7.85 15.90
C HIS A 294 9.26 -9.00 16.24
N HIS A 295 8.54 -8.88 17.35
CA HIS A 295 7.56 -9.88 17.75
C HIS A 295 6.48 -10.06 16.67
N TRP A 296 5.93 -8.96 16.13
CA TRP A 296 4.93 -9.02 15.07
C TRP A 296 5.44 -9.64 13.77
N ALA A 297 6.73 -9.47 13.45
CA ALA A 297 7.33 -10.04 12.24
C ALA A 297 7.57 -11.55 12.35
N GLN A 298 7.77 -12.06 13.58
CA GLN A 298 8.01 -13.47 13.87
C GLN A 298 6.74 -14.24 14.22
N ASP A 299 5.64 -13.53 14.46
CA ASP A 299 4.36 -14.12 14.81
C ASP A 299 3.84 -15.03 13.69
N SER A 300 3.60 -16.29 14.03
CA SER A 300 3.15 -17.33 13.10
C SER A 300 1.65 -17.28 12.80
N ASP A 301 0.91 -16.43 13.48
CA ASP A 301 -0.54 -16.34 13.32
C ASP A 301 -0.88 -15.78 11.94
N THR A 302 -1.28 -16.69 11.04
CA THR A 302 -1.99 -16.39 9.80
C THR A 302 -3.40 -15.95 10.15
N VAL A 303 -3.54 -14.72 10.64
CA VAL A 303 -4.85 -14.12 10.88
C VAL A 303 -5.50 -13.93 9.52
N HIS A 304 -6.50 -14.75 9.18
CA HIS A 304 -7.28 -14.55 7.97
C HIS A 304 -7.85 -13.11 7.93
N PRO A 305 -7.99 -12.51 6.73
CA PRO A 305 -8.56 -11.18 6.65
C PRO A 305 -9.95 -11.19 7.29
N GLU A 306 -10.17 -10.33 8.29
CA GLU A 306 -11.52 -10.03 8.74
C GLU A 306 -12.27 -9.44 7.57
N LEU A 307 -13.22 -10.21 7.03
CA LEU A 307 -14.06 -9.75 5.93
C LEU A 307 -15.04 -8.71 6.50
N PRO A 308 -15.11 -7.52 5.88
CA PRO A 308 -16.01 -6.48 6.37
C PRO A 308 -17.46 -6.90 6.18
N GLU A 309 -18.29 -6.58 7.17
CA GLU A 309 -19.73 -6.70 7.05
C GLU A 309 -20.25 -5.72 6.00
N VAL A 310 -21.34 -6.10 5.30
CA VAL A 310 -22.00 -5.19 4.37
C VAL A 310 -22.67 -4.08 5.18
N PRO A 311 -22.40 -2.80 4.89
CA PRO A 311 -23.04 -1.68 5.57
C PRO A 311 -24.57 -1.78 5.49
N ALA A 312 -25.26 -1.61 6.62
CA ALA A 312 -26.73 -1.64 6.67
C ALA A 312 -27.38 -0.36 6.10
N CYS A 313 -26.61 0.72 5.98
CA CYS A 313 -27.05 1.99 5.41
C CYS A 313 -26.87 2.02 3.87
N VAL A 314 -27.50 3.00 3.24
CA VAL A 314 -27.35 3.24 1.79
C VAL A 314 -25.96 3.81 1.53
N VAL A 315 -25.17 3.10 0.72
CA VAL A 315 -23.86 3.55 0.24
C VAL A 315 -24.05 4.33 -1.08
N PRO A 316 -23.58 5.59 -1.17
CA PRO A 316 -23.62 6.33 -2.43
C PRO A 316 -22.72 5.67 -3.47
N GLU A 317 -23.28 5.31 -4.62
CA GLU A 317 -22.57 4.59 -5.69
C GLU A 317 -21.40 5.42 -6.26
N ALA A 318 -21.55 6.74 -6.36
CA ALA A 318 -20.50 7.65 -6.82
C ALA A 318 -19.28 7.62 -5.87
N ASP A 319 -19.51 7.69 -4.56
CA ASP A 319 -18.45 7.62 -3.54
C ASP A 319 -17.76 6.24 -3.54
N LEU A 320 -18.53 5.16 -3.64
CA LEU A 320 -17.99 3.80 -3.72
C LEU A 320 -17.09 3.63 -4.95
N LYS A 321 -17.53 4.08 -6.12
CA LYS A 321 -16.74 4.02 -7.36
C LYS A 321 -15.48 4.87 -7.28
N ALA A 322 -15.56 6.05 -6.66
CA ALA A 322 -14.40 6.92 -6.47
C ALA A 322 -13.36 6.26 -5.55
N LEU A 323 -13.77 5.77 -4.38
CA LEU A 323 -12.87 5.09 -3.42
C LEU A 323 -12.32 3.77 -3.99
N SER A 324 -13.11 3.01 -4.73
CA SER A 324 -12.64 1.79 -5.41
C SER A 324 -11.60 2.11 -6.49
N ALA A 325 -11.82 3.17 -7.28
CA ALA A 325 -10.85 3.62 -8.27
C ALA A 325 -9.55 4.13 -7.61
N LEU A 326 -9.64 4.84 -6.49
CA LEU A 326 -8.47 5.26 -5.70
C LEU A 326 -7.67 4.06 -5.24
N TYR A 327 -8.32 3.05 -4.69
CA TYR A 327 -7.66 1.83 -4.27
C TYR A 327 -6.99 1.12 -5.46
N ARG A 328 -7.71 0.89 -6.57
CA ARG A 328 -7.13 0.27 -7.76
C ARG A 328 -5.89 1.02 -8.26
N VAL A 329 -6.01 2.33 -8.51
CA VAL A 329 -4.94 3.09 -9.18
C VAL A 329 -3.80 3.45 -8.20
N LYS A 330 -4.13 3.98 -7.02
CA LYS A 330 -3.13 4.47 -6.07
C LYS A 330 -2.46 3.35 -5.28
N ARG A 331 -3.14 2.22 -5.07
CA ARG A 331 -2.60 1.10 -4.27
C ARG A 331 -2.16 -0.07 -5.14
N LEU A 332 -3.07 -0.66 -5.92
CA LEU A 332 -2.76 -1.89 -6.66
C LEU A 332 -1.82 -1.62 -7.84
N GLU A 333 -2.22 -0.74 -8.77
CA GLU A 333 -1.45 -0.46 -9.99
C GLU A 333 -0.11 0.19 -9.70
N PHE A 334 -0.08 1.13 -8.74
CA PHE A 334 1.15 1.78 -8.31
C PHE A 334 2.14 0.76 -7.71
N GLN A 335 1.68 -0.14 -6.83
CA GLN A 335 2.54 -1.19 -6.26
C GLN A 335 2.96 -2.22 -7.30
N HIS A 336 2.07 -2.60 -8.22
CA HIS A 336 2.39 -3.46 -9.35
C HIS A 336 3.54 -2.88 -10.17
N HIS A 337 3.46 -1.60 -10.55
CA HIS A 337 4.52 -0.93 -11.31
C HIS A 337 5.81 -0.76 -10.50
N TYR A 338 5.71 -0.44 -9.22
CA TYR A 338 6.86 -0.40 -8.31
C TYR A 338 7.61 -1.74 -8.29
N PHE A 339 6.90 -2.85 -8.07
CA PHE A 339 7.52 -4.18 -8.07
C PHE A 339 8.07 -4.57 -9.45
N GLY A 340 7.36 -4.24 -10.53
CA GLY A 340 7.86 -4.44 -11.90
C GLY A 340 9.19 -3.72 -12.14
N ARG A 341 9.29 -2.45 -11.73
CA ARG A 341 10.52 -1.66 -11.86
C ARG A 341 11.65 -2.20 -10.98
N GLN A 342 11.34 -2.58 -9.74
CA GLN A 342 12.35 -3.16 -8.84
C GLN A 342 12.87 -4.50 -9.36
N SER A 343 12.02 -5.33 -9.98
CA SER A 343 12.44 -6.55 -10.67
C SER A 343 13.43 -6.24 -11.81
N VAL A 344 13.14 -5.26 -12.66
CA VAL A 344 14.04 -4.87 -13.77
C VAL A 344 15.37 -4.29 -13.26
N ASN A 345 15.32 -3.46 -12.21
CA ASN A 345 16.53 -2.89 -11.60
C ASN A 345 17.40 -3.98 -10.96
N ALA A 346 16.78 -4.91 -10.24
CA ALA A 346 17.46 -6.06 -9.67
C ALA A 346 18.12 -6.93 -10.76
N ASP A 347 17.48 -7.09 -11.92
CA ASP A 347 18.03 -7.83 -13.06
C ASP A 347 19.36 -7.24 -13.56
N ARG A 348 19.47 -5.91 -13.66
CA ARG A 348 20.74 -5.24 -14.05
C ARG A 348 21.89 -5.54 -13.10
N SER A 349 21.63 -5.58 -11.79
CA SER A 349 22.62 -5.92 -10.76
C SER A 349 22.88 -7.42 -10.62
N SER A 350 22.00 -8.25 -11.20
CA SER A 350 22.05 -9.71 -11.07
C SER A 350 23.13 -10.37 -11.95
N TRP A 351 23.76 -9.65 -12.88
CA TRP A 351 24.83 -10.20 -13.74
C TRP A 351 25.90 -10.93 -12.94
N VAL A 352 26.34 -10.36 -11.82
CA VAL A 352 27.39 -10.97 -11.01
C VAL A 352 26.96 -12.31 -10.38
N VAL A 353 25.69 -12.43 -10.01
CA VAL A 353 25.12 -13.67 -9.48
C VAL A 353 24.82 -14.67 -10.59
N ASN A 354 24.30 -14.22 -11.72
CA ASN A 354 23.98 -15.06 -12.88
C ASN A 354 25.24 -15.65 -13.51
N THR A 355 26.33 -14.87 -13.57
CA THR A 355 27.65 -15.34 -14.01
C THR A 355 28.32 -16.25 -12.96
N LYS A 356 27.70 -16.42 -11.78
CA LYS A 356 28.26 -17.16 -10.64
C LYS A 356 29.68 -16.70 -10.36
N LEU A 357 29.93 -15.39 -10.35
CA LEU A 357 31.29 -14.82 -10.35
C LEU A 357 32.14 -15.39 -9.21
N GLY A 358 31.59 -15.54 -8.00
CA GLY A 358 32.32 -16.15 -6.88
C GLY A 358 32.78 -17.58 -7.16
N LEU A 359 31.96 -18.38 -7.85
CA LEU A 359 32.32 -19.74 -8.28
C LEU A 359 33.38 -19.72 -9.39
N VAL A 360 33.26 -18.80 -10.35
CA VAL A 360 34.23 -18.62 -11.43
C VAL A 360 35.60 -18.21 -10.86
N LEU A 361 35.64 -17.23 -9.95
CA LEU A 361 36.85 -16.78 -9.28
C LEU A 361 37.49 -17.90 -8.45
N PHE A 362 36.68 -18.72 -7.78
CA PHE A 362 37.16 -19.91 -7.07
C PHE A 362 37.77 -20.95 -8.01
N PHE A 363 37.13 -21.31 -9.11
CA PHE A 363 37.73 -22.26 -10.06
C PHE A 363 38.99 -21.71 -10.72
N LEU A 364 39.00 -20.41 -11.04
CA LEU A 364 40.19 -19.75 -11.55
C LEU A 364 41.35 -19.80 -10.54
N SER A 365 41.06 -19.66 -9.24
CA SER A 365 42.07 -19.80 -8.20
C SER A 365 42.65 -21.22 -8.14
N VAL A 366 41.82 -22.25 -8.30
CA VAL A 366 42.26 -23.65 -8.39
C VAL A 366 43.18 -23.87 -9.60
N VAL A 367 42.87 -23.26 -10.75
CA VAL A 367 43.75 -23.32 -11.94
C VAL A 367 45.12 -22.72 -11.62
N PHE A 368 45.19 -21.58 -10.93
CA PHE A 368 46.47 -20.99 -10.53
C PHE A 368 47.24 -21.86 -9.53
N VAL A 369 46.56 -22.54 -8.60
CA VAL A 369 47.21 -23.53 -7.71
C VAL A 369 47.81 -24.68 -8.53
N LEU A 370 47.09 -25.20 -9.52
CA LEU A 370 47.59 -26.27 -10.38
C LEU A 370 48.76 -25.81 -11.26
N MET A 371 48.72 -24.57 -11.77
CA MET A 371 49.83 -23.97 -12.53
C MET A 371 51.09 -23.85 -11.66
N HIS A 372 50.94 -23.36 -10.42
CA HIS A 372 52.04 -23.30 -9.46
C HIS A 372 52.61 -24.69 -9.18
N ALA A 373 51.76 -25.66 -8.84
CA ALA A 373 52.18 -27.04 -8.54
C ALA A 373 52.86 -27.70 -9.75
N GLY A 374 52.35 -27.48 -10.96
CA GLY A 374 52.91 -27.99 -12.20
C GLY A 374 54.27 -27.38 -12.51
N HIS A 375 54.42 -26.05 -12.37
CA HIS A 375 55.69 -25.36 -12.54
C HIS A 375 56.73 -25.86 -11.53
N HIS A 376 56.36 -25.95 -10.26
CA HIS A 376 57.20 -26.50 -9.19
C HIS A 376 57.66 -27.93 -9.50
N TYR A 377 56.75 -28.82 -9.89
CA TYR A 377 57.08 -30.21 -10.23
C TYR A 377 57.96 -30.36 -11.49
N LEU A 378 57.74 -29.51 -12.51
CA LEU A 378 58.53 -29.55 -13.76
C LEU A 378 59.92 -28.95 -13.60
N HIS A 379 60.09 -27.98 -12.69
CA HIS A 379 61.35 -27.26 -12.50
C HIS A 379 62.15 -27.71 -11.27
N GLU A 380 61.53 -28.40 -10.31
CA GLU A 380 62.25 -29.17 -9.29
C GLU A 380 62.54 -30.59 -9.79
N ALA A 381 63.58 -30.71 -10.60
CA ALA A 381 64.27 -31.99 -10.74
C ALA A 381 65.03 -32.30 -9.42
N PRO A 382 65.15 -33.58 -9.00
CA PRO A 382 65.83 -33.95 -7.77
C PRO A 382 67.31 -33.52 -7.86
N ALA A 383 67.68 -32.47 -7.12
CA ALA A 383 69.04 -31.97 -7.15
C ALA A 383 69.95 -32.88 -6.31
N GLY A 384 70.65 -33.80 -6.99
CA GLY A 384 72.05 -34.03 -6.65
C GLY A 384 72.86 -32.79 -7.01
N GLY A 385 72.73 -31.71 -6.22
CA GLY A 385 73.45 -30.47 -6.50
C GLY A 385 73.03 -29.29 -5.62
N ALA A 386 73.93 -28.93 -4.71
CA ALA A 386 73.90 -27.81 -3.76
C ALA A 386 72.89 -26.67 -4.03
N ALA A 387 71.99 -26.48 -3.06
CA ALA A 387 71.14 -25.31 -2.90
C ALA A 387 71.99 -24.03 -2.84
N GLN A 388 71.86 -23.16 -3.84
CA GLN A 388 72.25 -21.76 -3.76
C GLN A 388 70.98 -20.90 -3.82
N GLY A 389 70.81 -20.07 -2.79
CA GLY A 389 69.58 -19.34 -2.49
C GLY A 389 69.19 -18.31 -3.54
N HIS A 390 68.29 -18.70 -4.44
CA HIS A 390 67.47 -17.77 -5.20
C HIS A 390 66.03 -17.96 -4.73
N GLY A 391 65.36 -16.86 -4.35
CA GLY A 391 63.98 -16.87 -3.90
C GLY A 391 63.03 -17.49 -4.93
N LEU A 392 61.78 -17.73 -4.52
CA LEU A 392 60.74 -18.27 -5.40
C LEU A 392 60.74 -17.53 -6.76
N PRO A 393 60.74 -18.25 -7.89
CA PRO A 393 60.72 -17.62 -9.20
C PRO A 393 59.46 -16.77 -9.36
N LEU A 394 59.56 -15.68 -10.13
CA LEU A 394 58.49 -14.69 -10.33
C LEU A 394 57.13 -15.35 -10.65
N PHE A 395 57.17 -16.41 -11.45
CA PHE A 395 55.99 -17.19 -11.81
C PHE A 395 55.27 -17.81 -10.60
N ASP A 396 56.01 -18.41 -9.67
CA ASP A 396 55.45 -19.06 -8.48
C ASP A 396 54.84 -18.04 -7.51
N VAL A 397 55.51 -16.91 -7.32
CA VAL A 397 54.98 -15.81 -6.48
C VAL A 397 53.67 -15.29 -7.08
N VAL A 398 53.63 -15.00 -8.37
CA VAL A 398 52.43 -14.46 -9.04
C VAL A 398 51.27 -15.47 -9.01
N THR A 399 51.52 -16.74 -9.31
CA THR A 399 50.48 -17.78 -9.34
C THR A 399 49.89 -18.05 -7.96
N ILE A 400 50.71 -18.17 -6.91
CA ILE A 400 50.22 -18.30 -5.53
C ILE A 400 49.43 -17.05 -5.12
N SER A 401 49.91 -15.85 -5.47
CA SER A 401 49.23 -14.60 -5.12
C SER A 401 47.84 -14.52 -5.75
N LEU A 402 47.72 -14.86 -7.04
CA LEU A 402 46.43 -14.90 -7.74
C LEU A 402 45.51 -15.99 -7.17
N ALA A 403 46.06 -17.15 -6.82
CA ALA A 403 45.31 -18.21 -6.14
C ALA A 403 44.74 -17.78 -4.78
N ALA A 404 45.44 -16.92 -4.04
CA ALA A 404 44.97 -16.39 -2.76
C ALA A 404 44.01 -15.19 -2.91
N LEU A 405 44.25 -14.30 -3.88
CA LEU A 405 43.47 -13.07 -4.07
C LEU A 405 42.06 -13.33 -4.62
N LEU A 406 41.93 -14.22 -5.60
CA LEU A 406 40.66 -14.42 -6.31
C LEU A 406 39.52 -14.92 -5.39
N PRO A 407 39.73 -15.88 -4.46
CA PRO A 407 38.70 -16.27 -3.50
C PRO A 407 38.31 -15.14 -2.55
N VAL A 408 39.27 -14.32 -2.10
CA VAL A 408 39.03 -13.19 -1.21
C VAL A 408 38.17 -12.12 -1.89
N ILE A 409 38.48 -11.77 -3.14
CA ILE A 409 37.68 -10.83 -3.94
C ILE A 409 36.28 -11.40 -4.19
N GLY A 410 36.18 -12.69 -4.54
CA GLY A 410 34.90 -13.36 -4.75
C GLY A 410 34.03 -13.43 -3.49
N PHE A 411 34.63 -13.72 -2.35
CA PHE A 411 33.96 -13.65 -1.04
C PHE A 411 33.50 -12.24 -0.73
N GLY A 412 34.37 -11.24 -0.94
CA GLY A 412 34.06 -9.86 -0.67
C GLY A 412 32.86 -9.34 -1.47
N PHE A 413 32.83 -9.65 -2.77
CA PHE A 413 31.69 -9.32 -3.61
C PHE A 413 30.40 -10.04 -3.16
N ARG A 414 30.51 -11.30 -2.72
CA ARG A 414 29.37 -12.05 -2.20
C ARG A 414 28.86 -11.49 -0.87
N ALA A 415 29.75 -11.10 0.04
CA ALA A 415 29.40 -10.46 1.31
C ALA A 415 28.69 -9.12 1.07
N TRP A 416 29.21 -8.31 0.14
CA TRP A 416 28.55 -7.08 -0.30
C TRP A 416 27.15 -7.34 -0.86
N LEU A 417 27.02 -8.25 -1.82
CA LEU A 417 25.70 -8.58 -2.39
C LEU A 417 24.72 -9.15 -1.37
N ALA A 418 25.21 -9.92 -0.40
CA ALA A 418 24.38 -10.46 0.68
C ALA A 418 23.87 -9.34 1.60
N ALA A 419 24.72 -8.36 1.93
CA ALA A 419 24.35 -7.20 2.74
C ALA A 419 23.35 -6.25 2.04
N PHE A 420 23.23 -6.31 0.71
CA PHE A 420 22.38 -5.41 -0.08
C PHE A 420 21.32 -6.14 -0.96
N GLU A 421 21.03 -7.41 -0.66
CA GLU A 421 19.89 -8.23 -1.15
C GLU A 421 19.61 -8.35 -2.66
N ALA A 422 20.44 -7.76 -3.52
CA ALA A 422 20.18 -7.60 -4.96
C ALA A 422 19.71 -8.85 -5.73
N PRO A 423 20.20 -10.09 -5.48
CA PRO A 423 19.85 -11.24 -6.33
C PRO A 423 18.60 -12.04 -5.88
N ARG A 424 18.24 -12.05 -4.58
CA ARG A 424 17.03 -12.77 -4.11
C ARG A 424 15.75 -11.97 -4.39
N SER A 425 15.88 -10.65 -4.51
CA SER A 425 14.76 -9.73 -4.65
C SER A 425 14.09 -9.75 -6.03
N ARG A 426 14.81 -10.07 -7.13
CA ARG A 426 14.25 -10.06 -8.51
C ARG A 426 13.02 -10.95 -8.67
N ASN A 427 13.17 -12.25 -8.42
CA ASN A 427 12.10 -13.22 -8.62
C ASN A 427 10.94 -12.96 -7.65
N LEU A 428 11.25 -12.48 -6.44
CA LEU A 428 10.27 -12.09 -5.44
C LEU A 428 9.45 -10.88 -5.91
N TYR A 429 10.08 -9.82 -6.39
CA TYR A 429 9.39 -8.66 -6.95
C TYR A 429 8.55 -9.03 -8.17
N ARG A 430 9.07 -9.88 -9.06
CA ARG A 430 8.30 -10.39 -10.20
C ARG A 430 7.06 -11.18 -9.77
N ALA A 431 7.21 -12.07 -8.78
CA ALA A 431 6.09 -12.85 -8.26
C ALA A 431 5.01 -11.95 -7.62
N LYS A 432 5.43 -10.91 -6.89
CA LYS A 432 4.50 -9.92 -6.31
C LYS A 432 3.75 -9.14 -7.38
N ALA A 433 4.44 -8.68 -8.43
CA ALA A 433 3.79 -8.00 -9.55
C ALA A 433 2.74 -8.91 -10.21
N LEU A 434 3.10 -10.16 -10.54
CA LEU A 434 2.16 -11.11 -11.14
C LEU A 434 0.96 -11.42 -10.23
N ALA A 435 1.17 -11.50 -8.91
CA ALA A 435 0.08 -11.71 -7.97
C ALA A 435 -0.94 -10.57 -7.99
N LEU A 436 -0.49 -9.32 -8.19
CA LEU A 436 -1.37 -8.14 -8.22
C LEU A 436 -2.23 -8.04 -9.49
N GLU A 437 -1.84 -8.67 -10.61
CA GLU A 437 -2.62 -8.65 -11.85
C GLU A 437 -4.04 -9.22 -11.64
N ASP A 438 -4.16 -10.31 -10.88
CA ASP A 438 -5.44 -10.94 -10.55
C ASP A 438 -6.27 -10.06 -9.59
N TYR A 439 -5.63 -9.39 -8.62
CA TYR A 439 -6.32 -8.43 -7.75
C TYR A 439 -6.85 -7.24 -8.55
N MET A 440 -6.05 -6.66 -9.44
CA MET A 440 -6.48 -5.54 -10.29
C MET A 440 -7.70 -5.91 -11.12
N LYS A 441 -7.69 -7.08 -11.77
CA LYS A 441 -8.82 -7.54 -12.58
C LYS A 441 -10.10 -7.70 -11.74
N ARG A 442 -10.00 -8.32 -10.56
CA ARG A 442 -11.13 -8.48 -9.64
C ARG A 442 -11.64 -7.15 -9.08
N SER A 443 -10.77 -6.14 -8.95
CA SER A 443 -11.15 -4.82 -8.45
C SER A 443 -12.15 -4.10 -9.36
N GLU A 444 -12.03 -4.28 -10.68
CA GLU A 444 -12.95 -3.71 -11.67
C GLU A 444 -14.32 -4.38 -11.61
N GLU A 445 -14.34 -5.71 -11.45
CA GLU A 445 -15.55 -6.51 -11.33
C GLU A 445 -16.29 -6.21 -10.00
N ALA A 446 -15.54 -6.00 -8.92
CA ALA A 446 -16.07 -5.73 -7.58
C ALA A 446 -16.67 -4.32 -7.41
N ALA A 447 -16.29 -3.34 -8.24
CA ALA A 447 -16.68 -1.94 -8.08
C ALA A 447 -18.20 -1.67 -8.21
N GLY A 448 -18.98 -2.65 -8.68
CA GLY A 448 -20.44 -2.57 -8.80
C GLY A 448 -21.22 -3.08 -7.59
N ASP A 449 -20.57 -3.73 -6.62
CA ASP A 449 -21.22 -4.31 -5.43
C ASP A 449 -20.49 -3.88 -4.16
N VAL A 450 -21.22 -3.33 -3.18
CA VAL A 450 -20.64 -2.81 -1.94
C VAL A 450 -19.87 -3.89 -1.19
N GLY A 451 -20.47 -5.08 -1.03
CA GLY A 451 -19.86 -6.17 -0.29
C GLY A 451 -18.58 -6.67 -0.96
N GLN A 452 -18.62 -6.86 -2.28
CA GLN A 452 -17.46 -7.28 -3.06
C GLN A 452 -16.35 -6.23 -3.04
N ALA A 453 -16.68 -4.94 -3.20
CA ALA A 453 -15.70 -3.86 -3.17
C ALA A 453 -14.96 -3.79 -1.83
N LEU A 454 -15.70 -3.79 -0.71
CA LEU A 454 -15.10 -3.74 0.62
C LEU A 454 -14.28 -5.01 0.92
N ALA A 455 -14.81 -6.19 0.58
CA ALA A 455 -14.08 -7.45 0.73
C ALA A 455 -12.80 -7.47 -0.09
N HIS A 456 -12.84 -6.94 -1.32
CA HIS A 456 -11.68 -6.86 -2.20
C HIS A 456 -10.57 -5.96 -1.63
N ILE A 457 -10.93 -4.78 -1.12
CA ILE A 457 -10.00 -3.88 -0.43
C ILE A 457 -9.38 -4.57 0.79
N ALA A 458 -10.21 -5.20 1.64
CA ALA A 458 -9.73 -5.87 2.85
C ALA A 458 -8.76 -7.03 2.53
N GLN A 459 -9.08 -7.84 1.52
CA GLN A 459 -8.24 -8.97 1.09
C GLN A 459 -6.91 -8.49 0.49
N GLY A 460 -6.93 -7.46 -0.36
CA GLY A 460 -5.70 -6.94 -0.94
C GLY A 460 -4.78 -6.28 0.10
N GLU A 461 -5.32 -5.54 1.07
CA GLU A 461 -4.50 -5.02 2.17
C GLU A 461 -3.96 -6.11 3.08
N HIS A 462 -4.71 -7.19 3.28
CA HIS A 462 -4.19 -8.36 3.98
C HIS A 462 -3.01 -9.01 3.23
N PHE A 463 -3.07 -9.10 1.90
CA PHE A 463 -1.93 -9.55 1.08
C PHE A 463 -0.69 -8.66 1.29
N PHE A 464 -0.83 -7.32 1.24
CA PHE A 464 0.30 -6.41 1.44
C PHE A 464 0.87 -6.49 2.87
N ILE A 465 0.01 -6.66 3.88
CA ILE A 465 0.46 -6.81 5.27
C ILE A 465 1.29 -8.09 5.44
N ASN A 466 0.84 -9.21 4.87
CA ASN A 466 1.58 -10.48 4.93
C ASN A 466 2.89 -10.40 4.16
N GLU A 467 2.87 -9.77 2.97
CA GLU A 467 4.07 -9.54 2.19
C GLU A 467 5.10 -8.72 2.98
N HIS A 468 4.66 -7.63 3.61
CA HIS A 468 5.51 -6.81 4.44
C HIS A 468 6.06 -7.57 5.66
N ARG A 469 5.25 -8.45 6.26
CA ARG A 469 5.67 -9.31 7.37
C ARG A 469 6.81 -10.25 6.95
N GLU A 470 6.67 -10.94 5.81
CA GLU A 470 7.73 -11.80 5.27
C GLU A 470 8.99 -11.01 4.90
N TRP A 471 8.82 -9.81 4.33
CA TRP A 471 9.95 -8.93 4.07
C TRP A 471 10.70 -8.58 5.36
N CYS A 472 9.99 -8.21 6.44
CA CYS A 472 10.60 -7.95 7.74
C CYS A 472 11.36 -9.18 8.30
N ARG A 473 10.78 -10.38 8.16
CA ARG A 473 11.43 -11.64 8.57
C ARG A 473 12.75 -11.87 7.83
N LEU A 474 12.77 -11.63 6.52
CA LEU A 474 13.98 -11.72 5.70
C LEU A 474 15.02 -10.67 6.10
N GLN A 475 14.63 -9.44 6.39
CA GLN A 475 15.57 -8.42 6.89
C GLN A 475 16.20 -8.86 8.22
N MET A 476 15.40 -9.35 9.16
CA MET A 476 15.90 -9.84 10.45
C MET A 476 16.86 -11.03 10.30
N GLU A 477 16.63 -11.91 9.33
CA GLU A 477 17.58 -13.00 8.98
C GLU A 477 18.84 -12.50 8.27
N ALA A 478 18.78 -11.36 7.57
CA ALA A 478 19.91 -10.76 6.85
C ALA A 478 20.76 -9.84 7.75
N GLU A 479 20.22 -9.35 8.87
CA GLU A 479 20.85 -8.41 9.81
C GLU A 479 22.08 -8.96 10.59
N TRP A 480 22.62 -10.13 10.23
CA TRP A 480 23.78 -10.75 10.89
C TRP A 480 25.13 -10.02 10.69
N PHE A 481 25.16 -8.90 9.96
CA PHE A 481 26.32 -8.02 9.89
C PHE A 481 26.12 -6.80 10.78
N VAL A 482 26.32 -6.99 12.09
CA VAL A 482 27.22 -6.27 13.03
C VAL A 482 27.23 -7.04 14.35
#